data_AF-A0A9D8IPB7-F1
#
_entry.id   AF-A0A9D8IPB7-F1
#
_cell.length_a   1.000
_cell.length_b   1.000
_cell.length_c   1.000
_cell.angle_alpha   90.00
_cell.angle_beta   90.00
_cell.angle_gamma   90.00
#
_symmetry.space_group_name_H-M   'P 1'
#
loop_
_entity.id
_entity.type
_entity.pdbx_description
1 polymer ?
#
loop_
_entity_poly.entity_id
_entity_poly.type
_entity_poly.pdbx_seq_one_letter_code
_entity_poly.pdbx_strand_id
1 'polypeptide(L)'
;MPRRTPRFASFVRSAALVAIVSAPLPLLIASAPRSTPPSTTIDAQTPPPSAPPASRSAPQVDPPPSKREPAVRYGIPAPRAKRDGTLRLASYNLENLFDEVDDPALSGEVDDLAMKVPASRRAALGEAIRALNADVLCVQEVESLEALRWFRDQELSGMGYEHTAALDVGYPRGVEQGVLSRFPIVHAKVWPDADLTRTQASRTGEGWSSPREGSGVKYQRSPLFVQVRTPSGYVLDLFVMHHKAGGKEFAFQREAEALQTISFVKERLAEDPNANIAVLGDFNGSPSEKSVKVYLDPGHGGLHNAWEKRFDRNQPRDSYVTHASGRVIDYIFMSKGLEEDAVDRSFFVMATFDPGSGWNWKTDPPPERYASDHRPLAIDLVPDDPAGNHPDGGVTKLWGLKAPAAAANGAKGADGANGPESKPESPPAPSPKPGESPPAPTSSRP
;
A
#
# COMPACT_ATOMS: atom_id res chain seq x y z
N MET A 1 -6.96 -62.52 -11.55
CA MET A 1 -8.42 -62.61 -11.25
C MET A 1 -8.60 -63.69 -10.19
N PRO A 2 -9.46 -63.52 -9.16
CA PRO A 2 -10.75 -62.86 -9.24
C PRO A 2 -10.89 -61.57 -8.42
N ARG A 3 -11.82 -60.77 -8.92
CA ARG A 3 -12.32 -59.51 -8.37
C ARG A 3 -13.02 -59.75 -7.03
N ARG A 4 -12.79 -58.88 -6.06
CA ARG A 4 -13.73 -58.67 -4.94
C ARG A 4 -14.21 -57.23 -4.96
N THR A 5 -15.53 -57.14 -5.02
CA THR A 5 -16.41 -55.98 -4.94
C THR A 5 -16.25 -55.22 -3.61
N PRO A 6 -16.56 -53.91 -3.57
CA PRO A 6 -16.48 -53.12 -2.37
C PRO A 6 -17.73 -53.30 -1.48
N ARG A 7 -17.51 -53.32 -0.16
CA ARG A 7 -18.56 -53.24 0.86
C ARG A 7 -19.01 -51.79 1.01
N PHE A 8 -20.31 -51.57 0.80
CA PHE A 8 -21.02 -50.37 1.28
C PHE A 8 -21.14 -50.43 2.80
N ALA A 9 -20.67 -49.40 3.49
CA ALA A 9 -20.99 -49.12 4.88
C ALA A 9 -21.69 -47.75 4.94
N SER A 10 -22.96 -47.80 5.33
CA SER A 10 -23.83 -46.68 5.67
C SER A 10 -23.24 -45.90 6.85
N PHE A 11 -23.15 -44.58 6.73
CA PHE A 11 -23.09 -43.68 7.87
C PHE A 11 -24.12 -42.56 7.72
N VAL A 12 -24.89 -42.44 8.78
CA VAL A 12 -26.04 -41.57 9.01
C VAL A 12 -25.61 -40.10 8.98
N ARG A 13 -26.28 -39.29 8.15
CA ARG A 13 -26.24 -37.82 8.24
C ARG A 13 -27.35 -37.35 9.19
N SER A 14 -26.97 -36.81 10.34
CA SER A 14 -27.85 -35.99 11.17
C SER A 14 -28.03 -34.62 10.49
N ALA A 15 -29.23 -34.35 10.01
CA ALA A 15 -29.65 -33.02 9.56
C ALA A 15 -30.31 -32.29 10.74
N ALA A 16 -29.68 -31.21 11.21
CA ALA A 16 -30.30 -30.29 12.16
C ALA A 16 -31.22 -29.35 11.37
N LEU A 17 -32.51 -29.44 11.69
CA LEU A 17 -33.60 -28.63 11.18
C LEU A 17 -33.57 -27.27 11.90
N VAL A 18 -33.23 -26.19 11.21
CA VAL A 18 -33.45 -24.82 11.70
C VAL A 18 -34.75 -24.30 11.08
N ALA A 19 -35.75 -24.10 11.92
CA ALA A 19 -37.04 -23.57 11.57
C ALA A 19 -36.93 -22.09 11.18
N ILE A 20 -37.35 -21.77 9.96
CA ILE A 20 -37.57 -20.40 9.47
C ILE A 20 -38.97 -20.00 9.91
N VAL A 21 -39.07 -19.06 10.85
CA VAL A 21 -40.33 -18.37 11.18
C VAL A 21 -40.49 -17.20 10.21
N SER A 22 -41.33 -17.39 9.20
CA SER A 22 -41.79 -16.34 8.30
C SER A 22 -42.89 -15.52 9.00
N ALA A 23 -42.63 -14.24 9.25
CA ALA A 23 -43.66 -13.26 9.60
C ALA A 23 -44.02 -12.44 8.36
N PRO A 24 -45.31 -12.28 7.99
CA PRO A 24 -45.71 -11.47 6.85
C PRO A 24 -45.76 -9.99 7.23
N LEU A 25 -45.10 -9.15 6.41
CA LEU A 25 -45.19 -7.69 6.46
C LEU A 25 -46.43 -7.24 5.66
N PRO A 26 -47.40 -6.50 6.23
CA PRO A 26 -48.53 -6.02 5.47
C PRO A 26 -48.16 -4.76 4.67
N LEU A 27 -48.46 -4.84 3.38
CA LEU A 27 -48.47 -3.77 2.39
C LEU A 27 -49.58 -2.76 2.76
N LEU A 28 -49.22 -1.56 3.22
CA LEU A 28 -50.15 -0.43 3.32
C LEU A 28 -49.91 0.54 2.17
N ILE A 29 -50.75 0.42 1.14
CA ILE A 29 -51.03 1.45 0.14
C ILE A 29 -52.08 2.38 0.76
N ALA A 30 -51.71 3.63 1.01
CA ALA A 30 -52.65 4.68 1.37
C ALA A 30 -52.45 5.89 0.45
N SER A 31 -53.20 5.90 -0.66
CA SER A 31 -53.49 7.09 -1.43
C SER A 31 -54.45 7.97 -0.62
N ALA A 32 -54.03 9.19 -0.29
CA ALA A 32 -54.92 10.22 0.21
C ALA A 32 -55.42 11.10 -0.96
N PRO A 33 -56.73 11.36 -1.07
CA PRO A 33 -57.32 12.10 -2.18
C PRO A 33 -57.12 13.62 -2.06
N ARG A 34 -56.91 14.26 -3.21
CA ARG A 34 -56.97 15.72 -3.38
C ARG A 34 -58.40 16.21 -3.14
N SER A 35 -58.56 17.14 -2.21
CA SER A 35 -59.80 17.88 -1.98
C SER A 35 -59.81 19.19 -2.77
N THR A 36 -60.74 19.32 -3.71
CA THR A 36 -61.18 20.60 -4.29
C THR A 36 -62.47 21.08 -3.63
N PRO A 37 -62.58 22.34 -3.20
CA PRO A 37 -63.85 23.04 -3.05
C PRO A 37 -64.03 24.14 -4.13
N PRO A 38 -65.24 24.71 -4.26
CA PRO A 38 -65.90 24.89 -5.56
C PRO A 38 -65.68 26.26 -6.23
N SER A 39 -66.02 26.28 -7.52
CA SER A 39 -66.14 27.47 -8.37
C SER A 39 -67.13 28.49 -7.82
N THR A 40 -66.67 29.72 -7.63
CA THR A 40 -67.50 30.94 -7.60
C THR A 40 -67.05 31.86 -8.72
N THR A 41 -67.92 32.00 -9.73
CA THR A 41 -67.89 33.05 -10.75
C THR A 41 -68.39 34.35 -10.13
N ILE A 42 -67.53 35.38 -9.98
CA ILE A 42 -67.94 36.79 -9.89
C ILE A 42 -66.88 37.69 -10.54
N ASP A 43 -67.36 38.40 -11.57
CA ASP A 43 -67.03 39.72 -12.13
C ASP A 43 -65.60 40.26 -12.24
N ALA A 44 -65.34 40.68 -13.47
CA ALA A 44 -64.18 41.44 -13.92
C ALA A 44 -64.04 42.77 -13.18
N GLN A 45 -62.95 42.89 -12.41
CA GLN A 45 -62.34 44.17 -12.08
C GLN A 45 -60.91 44.18 -12.62
N THR A 46 -60.65 45.19 -13.45
CA THR A 46 -59.38 45.46 -14.12
C THR A 46 -58.23 45.57 -13.10
N PRO A 47 -57.14 44.78 -13.22
CA PRO A 47 -56.00 44.91 -12.34
C PRO A 47 -55.18 46.18 -12.67
N PRO A 48 -54.52 46.79 -11.67
CA PRO A 48 -53.61 47.91 -11.89
C PRO A 48 -52.37 47.46 -12.68
N PRO A 49 -51.67 48.38 -13.38
CA PRO A 49 -50.59 48.03 -14.30
C PRO A 49 -49.46 47.27 -13.60
N SER A 50 -49.08 46.15 -14.23
CA SER A 50 -47.98 45.29 -13.84
C SER A 50 -46.65 46.06 -13.83
N ALA A 51 -45.90 45.90 -12.73
CA ALA A 51 -44.50 46.29 -12.67
C ALA A 51 -43.72 45.56 -13.80
N PRO A 52 -42.72 46.22 -14.42
CA PRO A 52 -41.94 45.61 -15.48
C PRO A 52 -41.25 44.33 -14.98
N PRO A 53 -41.11 43.30 -15.84
CA PRO A 53 -40.47 42.06 -15.46
C PRO A 53 -39.04 42.34 -15.01
N ALA A 54 -38.69 41.86 -13.80
CA ALA A 54 -37.31 41.85 -13.35
C ALA A 54 -36.45 41.16 -14.41
N SER A 55 -35.44 41.86 -14.89
CA SER A 55 -34.46 41.33 -15.82
C SER A 55 -33.92 40.03 -15.25
N ARG A 56 -34.15 38.91 -15.93
CA ARG A 56 -33.45 37.66 -15.61
C ARG A 56 -31.96 37.94 -15.76
N SER A 57 -31.25 38.00 -14.66
CA SER A 57 -29.79 38.06 -14.65
C SER A 57 -29.28 36.91 -15.51
N ALA A 58 -28.45 37.22 -16.50
CA ALA A 58 -27.72 36.22 -17.27
C ALA A 58 -27.03 35.25 -16.31
N PRO A 59 -26.88 33.95 -16.63
CA PRO A 59 -26.10 33.04 -15.83
C PRO A 59 -24.72 33.67 -15.61
N GLN A 60 -24.35 33.88 -14.33
CA GLN A 60 -22.99 34.29 -14.01
C GLN A 60 -22.08 33.19 -14.52
N VAL A 61 -21.33 33.49 -15.58
CA VAL A 61 -20.19 32.70 -15.99
C VAL A 61 -19.19 32.87 -14.86
N ASP A 62 -18.94 31.81 -14.09
CA ASP A 62 -17.88 31.82 -13.10
C ASP A 62 -16.59 32.32 -13.78
N PRO A 63 -15.85 33.26 -13.17
CA PRO A 63 -14.58 33.67 -13.73
C PRO A 63 -13.72 32.43 -13.95
N PRO A 64 -12.95 32.36 -15.05
CA PRO A 64 -12.07 31.23 -15.30
C PRO A 64 -11.20 31.00 -14.06
N PRO A 65 -10.95 29.74 -13.66
CA PRO A 65 -10.19 29.45 -12.46
C PRO A 65 -8.87 30.22 -12.51
N SER A 66 -8.62 31.01 -11.47
CA SER A 66 -7.39 31.81 -11.39
C SER A 66 -6.16 30.93 -11.63
N LYS A 67 -5.18 31.45 -12.38
CA LYS A 67 -3.92 30.76 -12.61
C LYS A 67 -3.26 30.49 -11.25
N ARG A 68 -2.96 29.23 -10.96
CA ARG A 68 -2.27 28.84 -9.73
C ARG A 68 -0.78 29.11 -9.89
N GLU A 69 -0.22 29.87 -8.96
CA GLU A 69 1.23 30.10 -8.88
C GLU A 69 1.96 28.88 -8.29
N PRO A 70 3.25 28.67 -8.61
CA PRO A 70 4.04 27.60 -8.01
C PRO A 70 4.21 27.79 -6.49
N ALA A 71 3.92 26.75 -5.69
CA ALA A 71 3.95 26.83 -4.23
C ALA A 71 3.96 25.46 -3.55
N VAL A 72 4.11 25.44 -2.22
CA VAL A 72 3.70 24.29 -1.40
C VAL A 72 2.19 24.38 -1.20
N ARG A 73 1.44 23.47 -1.85
CA ARG A 73 -0.03 23.51 -1.87
C ARG A 73 -0.69 22.44 -1.01
N TYR A 74 -0.25 21.20 -1.16
CA TYR A 74 -0.87 20.03 -0.55
C TYR A 74 0.12 19.32 0.36
N GLY A 75 -0.37 18.86 1.50
CA GLY A 75 0.47 18.39 2.60
C GLY A 75 0.99 19.55 3.46
N ILE A 76 1.72 19.20 4.51
CA ILE A 76 2.39 20.18 5.38
C ILE A 76 3.79 20.51 4.85
N PRO A 77 4.22 21.79 4.90
CA PRO A 77 5.50 22.23 4.34
C PRO A 77 6.72 21.70 5.09
N ALA A 78 6.59 21.45 6.40
CA ALA A 78 7.67 20.95 7.22
C ALA A 78 7.37 19.49 7.62
N PRO A 79 8.32 18.55 7.44
CA PRO A 79 8.15 17.21 7.96
C PRO A 79 7.97 17.26 9.48
N ARG A 80 7.16 16.33 10.01
CA ARG A 80 7.05 16.17 11.46
C ARG A 80 8.31 15.48 11.98
N ALA A 81 8.88 15.99 13.06
CA ALA A 81 9.93 15.27 13.78
C ALA A 81 9.43 13.86 14.13
N LYS A 82 10.28 12.85 13.89
CA LYS A 82 10.01 11.48 14.34
C LYS A 82 10.11 11.46 15.86
N ARG A 83 9.15 10.81 16.53
CA ARG A 83 9.19 10.68 17.99
C ARG A 83 10.30 9.72 18.42
N ASP A 84 10.88 9.96 19.58
CA ASP A 84 11.92 9.09 20.11
C ASP A 84 11.34 7.69 20.41
N GLY A 85 12.11 6.65 20.11
CA GLY A 85 11.68 5.26 20.29
C GLY A 85 10.67 4.74 19.27
N THR A 86 10.30 5.53 18.25
CA THR A 86 9.35 5.11 17.21
C THR A 86 10.02 4.74 15.89
N LEU A 87 9.32 3.88 15.15
CA LEU A 87 9.57 3.55 13.76
C LEU A 87 8.66 4.40 12.87
N ARG A 88 9.18 4.99 11.80
CA ARG A 88 8.37 5.69 10.79
C ARG A 88 8.13 4.81 9.57
N LEU A 89 6.85 4.50 9.34
CA LEU A 89 6.37 3.84 8.13
C LEU A 89 5.82 4.89 7.17
N ALA A 90 6.20 4.82 5.89
CA ALA A 90 5.74 5.77 4.89
C ALA A 90 5.41 5.12 3.55
N SER A 91 4.61 5.83 2.74
CA SER A 91 4.38 5.52 1.34
C SER A 91 4.61 6.73 0.44
N TYR A 92 5.20 6.50 -0.74
CA TYR A 92 5.41 7.54 -1.75
C TYR A 92 5.46 7.00 -3.18
N ASN A 93 4.53 7.43 -4.03
CA ASN A 93 4.62 7.20 -5.48
C ASN A 93 5.66 8.15 -6.09
N LEU A 94 6.69 7.59 -6.72
CA LEU A 94 7.83 8.32 -7.27
C LEU A 94 7.59 8.82 -8.71
N GLU A 95 6.41 8.53 -9.28
CA GLU A 95 5.95 8.93 -10.62
C GLU A 95 6.99 8.54 -11.68
N ASN A 96 7.00 7.27 -12.07
CA ASN A 96 7.90 6.71 -13.08
C ASN A 96 9.39 6.96 -12.76
N LEU A 97 9.90 6.32 -11.71
CA LEU A 97 11.34 6.22 -11.43
C LEU A 97 11.97 5.18 -12.36
N PHE A 98 12.44 5.65 -13.51
CA PHE A 98 13.26 4.91 -14.49
C PHE A 98 14.72 5.37 -14.39
N ASP A 99 15.64 4.42 -14.49
CA ASP A 99 17.07 4.67 -14.42
C ASP A 99 17.68 5.05 -15.80
N GLU A 100 19.01 5.01 -15.92
CA GLU A 100 19.73 5.41 -17.14
C GLU A 100 20.18 4.20 -17.99
N VAL A 101 19.78 2.99 -17.59
CA VAL A 101 20.12 1.71 -18.21
C VAL A 101 18.88 1.20 -18.94
N ASP A 102 19.03 0.99 -20.26
CA ASP A 102 18.00 0.37 -21.11
C ASP A 102 17.76 -1.09 -20.65
N ASP A 103 16.54 -1.39 -20.21
CA ASP A 103 16.06 -2.75 -20.01
C ASP A 103 15.54 -3.27 -21.38
N PRO A 104 16.26 -4.21 -22.02
CA PRO A 104 15.86 -4.72 -23.32
C PRO A 104 14.48 -5.42 -23.29
N ALA A 105 13.98 -5.81 -22.11
CA ALA A 105 12.63 -6.36 -21.94
C ALA A 105 11.52 -5.31 -22.06
N LEU A 106 11.84 -4.02 -21.87
CA LEU A 106 10.94 -2.86 -21.96
C LEU A 106 11.28 -2.02 -23.19
N SER A 107 11.30 -2.65 -24.37
CA SER A 107 11.61 -2.00 -25.65
C SER A 107 10.38 -1.87 -26.57
N GLY A 108 10.36 -0.86 -27.45
CA GLY A 108 9.29 -0.65 -28.44
C GLY A 108 8.45 0.60 -28.21
N GLU A 109 7.11 0.48 -28.15
CA GLU A 109 6.20 1.62 -27.84
C GLU A 109 6.35 2.16 -26.41
N VAL A 110 7.05 1.40 -25.57
CA VAL A 110 7.41 1.70 -24.20
C VAL A 110 8.92 1.61 -24.19
N ASP A 111 9.62 2.69 -24.54
CA ASP A 111 11.07 2.83 -24.45
C ASP A 111 11.37 3.50 -23.10
N ASP A 112 11.95 2.73 -22.19
CA ASP A 112 12.28 3.08 -20.82
C ASP A 112 13.40 4.13 -20.72
N LEU A 113 14.41 4.06 -21.58
CA LEU A 113 15.52 5.01 -21.62
C LEU A 113 15.03 6.42 -21.97
N ALA A 114 14.00 6.54 -22.81
CA ALA A 114 13.32 7.80 -23.08
C ALA A 114 12.52 8.33 -21.85
N MET A 115 12.18 7.46 -20.89
CA MET A 115 11.45 7.78 -19.66
C MET A 115 12.37 8.06 -18.46
N LYS A 116 13.69 7.97 -18.61
CA LYS A 116 14.66 8.19 -17.53
C LYS A 116 14.38 9.48 -16.74
N VAL A 117 14.50 9.39 -15.42
CA VAL A 117 14.27 10.55 -14.56
C VAL A 117 15.41 11.56 -14.71
N PRO A 118 15.13 12.84 -15.03
CA PRO A 118 16.16 13.88 -15.07
C PRO A 118 16.83 14.06 -13.71
N ALA A 119 18.14 14.36 -13.70
CA ALA A 119 18.91 14.49 -12.48
C ALA A 119 18.32 15.49 -11.46
N SER A 120 17.74 16.60 -11.90
CA SER A 120 17.08 17.58 -11.02
C SER A 120 15.87 17.00 -10.30
N ARG A 121 15.01 16.27 -11.02
CA ARG A 121 13.84 15.59 -10.45
C ARG A 121 14.26 14.46 -9.52
N ARG A 122 15.30 13.73 -9.89
CA ARG A 122 15.90 12.68 -9.06
C ARG A 122 16.41 13.24 -7.72
N ALA A 123 17.16 14.35 -7.76
CA ALA A 123 17.59 15.06 -6.57
C ALA A 123 16.41 15.57 -5.72
N ALA A 124 15.36 16.11 -6.35
CA ALA A 124 14.15 16.57 -5.64
C ALA A 124 13.39 15.43 -4.93
N LEU A 125 13.33 14.24 -5.55
CA LEU A 125 12.82 13.02 -4.88
C LEU A 125 13.70 12.64 -3.68
N GLY A 126 15.02 12.69 -3.85
CA GLY A 126 16.00 12.46 -2.79
C GLY A 126 15.82 13.38 -1.59
N GLU A 127 15.69 14.69 -1.84
CA GLU A 127 15.42 15.71 -0.82
C GLU A 127 14.11 15.45 -0.08
N ALA A 128 13.03 15.10 -0.80
CA ALA A 128 11.74 14.78 -0.20
C ALA A 128 11.84 13.55 0.72
N ILE A 129 12.52 12.49 0.29
CA ILE A 129 12.66 11.27 1.09
C ILE A 129 13.56 11.51 2.32
N ARG A 130 14.64 12.29 2.18
CA ARG A 130 15.49 12.70 3.30
C ARG A 130 14.70 13.50 4.35
N ALA A 131 13.85 14.42 3.91
CA ALA A 131 12.97 15.19 4.79
C ALA A 131 11.92 14.29 5.48
N LEU A 132 11.34 13.33 4.75
CA LEU A 132 10.38 12.37 5.29
C LEU A 132 11.00 11.49 6.40
N ASN A 133 12.26 11.08 6.19
CA ASN A 133 13.09 10.31 7.12
C ASN A 133 12.40 9.03 7.65
N ALA A 134 11.79 8.27 6.75
CA ALA A 134 11.14 7.02 7.10
C ALA A 134 12.16 5.92 7.44
N ASP A 135 11.82 5.02 8.35
CA ASP A 135 12.64 3.83 8.60
C ASP A 135 12.27 2.70 7.63
N VAL A 136 10.99 2.65 7.22
CA VAL A 136 10.49 1.77 6.17
C VAL A 136 9.66 2.63 5.20
N LEU A 137 10.09 2.67 3.93
CA LEU A 137 9.47 3.44 2.87
C LEU A 137 8.98 2.51 1.76
N CYS A 138 7.66 2.46 1.59
CA CYS A 138 7.00 1.77 0.48
C CYS A 138 6.86 2.73 -0.70
N VAL A 139 7.31 2.33 -1.88
CA VAL A 139 7.30 3.18 -3.08
C VAL A 139 6.49 2.56 -4.20
N GLN A 140 5.96 3.42 -5.06
CA GLN A 140 5.24 3.02 -6.27
C GLN A 140 5.88 3.67 -7.48
N GLU A 141 5.63 3.07 -8.64
CA GLU A 141 6.14 3.51 -9.94
C GLU A 141 7.65 3.47 -10.05
N VAL A 142 8.23 2.34 -9.69
CA VAL A 142 9.66 2.09 -9.84
C VAL A 142 9.88 1.03 -10.91
N GLU A 143 10.71 1.33 -11.89
CA GLU A 143 11.05 0.46 -13.03
C GLU A 143 11.43 -0.98 -12.62
N SER A 144 12.34 -1.09 -11.66
CA SER A 144 12.94 -2.38 -11.28
C SER A 144 13.61 -2.30 -9.91
N LEU A 145 14.09 -3.44 -9.41
CA LEU A 145 14.91 -3.48 -8.21
C LEU A 145 16.26 -2.77 -8.41
N GLU A 146 16.80 -2.86 -9.61
CA GLU A 146 18.03 -2.24 -10.06
C GLU A 146 17.89 -0.72 -10.04
N ALA A 147 16.82 -0.17 -10.64
CA ALA A 147 16.51 1.25 -10.61
C ALA A 147 16.30 1.76 -9.18
N LEU A 148 15.62 0.99 -8.33
CA LEU A 148 15.43 1.33 -6.91
C LEU A 148 16.78 1.44 -6.16
N ARG A 149 17.69 0.49 -6.39
CA ARG A 149 19.02 0.45 -5.77
C ARG A 149 19.90 1.57 -6.30
N TRP A 150 19.87 1.81 -7.60
CA TRP A 150 20.56 2.93 -8.23
C TRP A 150 20.13 4.26 -7.60
N PHE A 151 18.83 4.52 -7.54
CA PHE A 151 18.30 5.73 -6.94
C PHE A 151 18.70 5.86 -5.46
N ARG A 152 18.59 4.79 -4.68
CA ARG A 152 19.04 4.75 -3.29
C ARG A 152 20.52 5.12 -3.16
N ASP A 153 21.38 4.54 -3.98
CA ASP A 153 22.82 4.72 -3.90
C ASP A 153 23.24 6.14 -4.28
N GLN A 154 22.58 6.73 -5.28
CA GLN A 154 22.84 8.11 -5.73
C GLN A 154 22.28 9.14 -4.76
N GLU A 155 21.00 9.03 -4.39
CA GLU A 155 20.28 10.12 -3.72
C GLU A 155 20.10 9.92 -2.22
N LEU A 156 20.11 8.67 -1.73
CA LEU A 156 19.77 8.31 -0.35
C LEU A 156 20.94 7.73 0.44
N SER A 157 22.17 7.85 -0.07
CA SER A 157 23.38 7.44 0.66
C SER A 157 23.43 8.05 2.07
N GLY A 158 23.84 7.25 3.05
CA GLY A 158 23.87 7.64 4.47
C GLY A 158 22.52 7.62 5.20
N MET A 159 21.40 7.32 4.53
CA MET A 159 20.10 7.17 5.22
C MET A 159 19.88 5.81 5.90
N GLY A 160 20.77 4.84 5.67
CA GLY A 160 20.71 3.51 6.29
C GLY A 160 19.72 2.53 5.65
N TYR A 161 19.22 2.79 4.43
CA TYR A 161 18.37 1.85 3.70
C TYR A 161 19.15 0.65 3.16
N GLU A 162 19.58 -0.23 4.05
CA GLU A 162 20.40 -1.40 3.71
C GLU A 162 19.60 -2.51 3.00
N HIS A 163 18.27 -2.49 3.13
CA HIS A 163 17.39 -3.53 2.59
C HIS A 163 16.43 -2.96 1.55
N THR A 164 16.36 -3.62 0.40
CA THR A 164 15.50 -3.25 -0.74
C THR A 164 14.70 -4.45 -1.22
N ALA A 165 13.43 -4.28 -1.56
CA ALA A 165 12.65 -5.27 -2.28
C ALA A 165 11.81 -4.60 -3.37
N ALA A 166 11.83 -5.19 -4.56
CA ALA A 166 10.92 -4.92 -5.67
C ALA A 166 10.89 -6.22 -6.48
N LEU A 167 9.71 -6.64 -6.93
CA LEU A 167 9.52 -7.87 -7.68
C LEU A 167 8.71 -7.53 -8.93
N ASP A 168 9.17 -8.05 -10.07
CA ASP A 168 8.49 -7.91 -11.35
C ASP A 168 7.11 -8.59 -11.31
N VAL A 169 6.06 -7.87 -11.73
CA VAL A 169 4.68 -8.39 -11.84
C VAL A 169 4.26 -8.63 -13.29
N GLY A 170 5.20 -8.56 -14.23
CA GLY A 170 4.99 -8.70 -15.66
C GLY A 170 4.22 -7.54 -16.27
N TYR A 171 4.29 -6.34 -15.65
CA TYR A 171 3.65 -5.16 -16.22
C TYR A 171 4.56 -4.60 -17.33
N PRO A 172 4.10 -4.49 -18.59
CA PRO A 172 4.98 -4.16 -19.72
C PRO A 172 5.69 -2.80 -19.67
N ARG A 173 5.40 -1.95 -18.68
CA ARG A 173 6.11 -0.68 -18.46
C ARG A 173 7.14 -0.74 -17.34
N GLY A 174 7.29 -1.85 -16.61
CA GLY A 174 8.17 -1.90 -15.44
C GLY A 174 7.70 -1.04 -14.26
N VAL A 175 6.48 -0.50 -14.24
CA VAL A 175 6.04 0.46 -13.19
C VAL A 175 5.63 -0.28 -11.91
N GLU A 176 6.61 -0.84 -11.20
CA GLU A 176 6.43 -1.73 -10.06
C GLU A 176 6.30 -1.01 -8.72
N GLN A 177 6.09 -1.79 -7.66
CA GLN A 177 6.20 -1.33 -6.29
C GLN A 177 7.54 -1.75 -5.69
N GLY A 178 7.99 -0.98 -4.70
CA GLY A 178 9.23 -1.26 -3.99
C GLY A 178 9.15 -0.95 -2.50
N VAL A 179 10.17 -1.40 -1.76
CA VAL A 179 10.39 -1.09 -0.35
C VAL A 179 11.87 -0.78 -0.14
N LEU A 180 12.13 0.35 0.52
CA LEU A 180 13.42 0.73 1.11
C LEU A 180 13.30 0.62 2.63
N SER A 181 14.19 -0.11 3.28
CA SER A 181 14.08 -0.38 4.72
C SER A 181 15.44 -0.31 5.42
N ARG A 182 15.44 0.30 6.62
CA ARG A 182 16.55 0.25 7.58
C ARG A 182 16.64 -1.06 8.34
N PHE A 183 15.62 -1.91 8.22
CA PHE A 183 15.51 -3.19 8.90
C PHE A 183 15.42 -4.35 7.89
N PRO A 184 15.87 -5.56 8.26
CA PRO A 184 15.82 -6.72 7.38
C PRO A 184 14.46 -6.96 6.75
N ILE A 185 14.44 -7.05 5.41
CA ILE A 185 13.34 -7.63 4.66
C ILE A 185 13.55 -9.13 4.64
N VAL A 186 12.68 -9.87 5.33
CA VAL A 186 12.83 -11.32 5.54
C VAL A 186 11.99 -12.16 4.58
N HIS A 187 11.03 -11.53 3.90
CA HIS A 187 10.18 -12.17 2.91
C HIS A 187 9.61 -11.11 1.95
N ALA A 188 9.48 -11.46 0.66
CA ALA A 188 8.83 -10.65 -0.36
C ALA A 188 8.06 -11.57 -1.32
N LYS A 189 6.88 -11.15 -1.76
CA LYS A 189 5.99 -11.93 -2.63
C LYS A 189 5.09 -11.04 -3.50
N VAL A 190 4.79 -11.50 -4.70
CA VAL A 190 3.78 -10.92 -5.62
C VAL A 190 2.83 -12.01 -6.12
N TRP A 191 1.76 -11.62 -6.81
CA TRP A 191 0.75 -12.52 -7.36
C TRP A 191 0.32 -12.13 -8.79
N PRO A 192 1.24 -12.11 -9.77
CA PRO A 192 0.93 -11.67 -11.14
C PRO A 192 -0.15 -12.53 -11.81
N ASP A 193 -0.21 -13.82 -11.48
CA ASP A 193 -1.13 -14.80 -12.06
C ASP A 193 -2.43 -15.01 -11.25
N ALA A 194 -2.73 -14.15 -10.27
CA ALA A 194 -3.96 -14.31 -9.48
C ALA A 194 -5.21 -14.17 -10.37
N ASP A 195 -6.08 -15.18 -10.30
CA ASP A 195 -7.39 -15.19 -10.95
C ASP A 195 -8.41 -14.34 -10.16
N LEU A 196 -8.67 -13.13 -10.66
CA LEU A 196 -9.60 -12.19 -10.04
C LEU A 196 -11.08 -12.50 -10.35
N THR A 197 -11.38 -13.45 -11.23
CA THR A 197 -12.78 -13.73 -11.61
C THR A 197 -13.61 -14.21 -10.42
N ARG A 198 -12.97 -14.85 -9.44
CA ARG A 198 -13.59 -15.33 -8.20
C ARG A 198 -14.07 -14.19 -7.30
N THR A 199 -13.49 -13.00 -7.43
CA THR A 199 -13.89 -11.83 -6.61
C THR A 199 -15.30 -11.35 -6.89
N GLN A 200 -15.88 -11.72 -8.05
CA GLN A 200 -17.26 -11.37 -8.38
C GLN A 200 -18.26 -11.87 -7.33
N ALA A 201 -18.03 -13.06 -6.77
CA ALA A 201 -18.87 -13.63 -5.71
C ALA A 201 -18.80 -12.84 -4.39
N SER A 202 -17.78 -12.01 -4.20
CA SER A 202 -17.60 -11.15 -3.03
C SER A 202 -18.25 -9.77 -3.17
N ARG A 203 -18.86 -9.47 -4.33
CA ARG A 203 -19.55 -8.19 -4.58
C ARG A 203 -20.96 -8.20 -3.98
N THR A 204 -21.05 -8.13 -2.65
CA THR A 204 -22.32 -8.14 -1.92
C THR A 204 -22.87 -6.73 -1.74
N GLY A 205 -24.20 -6.56 -1.83
CA GLY A 205 -24.87 -5.27 -1.69
C GLY A 205 -24.82 -4.39 -2.94
N GLU A 206 -25.16 -3.10 -2.79
CA GLU A 206 -25.29 -2.16 -3.91
C GLU A 206 -24.02 -1.32 -4.15
N GLY A 207 -23.95 -0.68 -5.32
CA GLY A 207 -22.93 0.32 -5.67
C GLY A 207 -21.67 -0.24 -6.33
N TRP A 208 -21.67 -1.52 -6.71
CA TRP A 208 -20.58 -2.13 -7.48
C TRP A 208 -20.64 -1.74 -8.96
N SER A 209 -19.48 -1.59 -9.58
CA SER A 209 -19.38 -1.32 -11.00
C SER A 209 -19.76 -2.55 -11.83
N SER A 210 -20.29 -2.32 -13.04
CA SER A 210 -20.60 -3.41 -13.97
C SER A 210 -19.33 -4.00 -14.59
N PRO A 211 -19.29 -5.32 -14.84
CA PRO A 211 -18.21 -5.94 -15.60
C PRO A 211 -18.03 -5.32 -16.97
N ARG A 212 -16.79 -5.25 -17.42
CA ARG A 212 -16.41 -4.95 -18.80
C ARG A 212 -15.62 -6.13 -19.34
N GLU A 213 -15.80 -6.44 -20.61
CA GLU A 213 -15.05 -7.50 -21.29
C GLU A 213 -13.53 -7.33 -21.07
N GLY A 214 -12.86 -8.41 -20.69
CA GLY A 214 -11.42 -8.43 -20.39
C GLY A 214 -10.98 -7.73 -19.09
N SER A 215 -11.88 -7.06 -18.38
CA SER A 215 -11.60 -6.38 -17.12
C SER A 215 -11.86 -7.29 -15.91
N GLY A 216 -11.11 -7.10 -14.82
CA GLY A 216 -11.26 -7.80 -13.55
C GLY A 216 -10.97 -9.30 -13.63
N VAL A 217 -10.09 -9.72 -14.55
CA VAL A 217 -9.68 -11.13 -14.73
C VAL A 217 -8.35 -11.43 -14.04
N LYS A 218 -7.39 -10.52 -14.14
CA LYS A 218 -6.09 -10.57 -13.47
C LYS A 218 -5.70 -9.19 -12.98
N TYR A 219 -4.71 -9.09 -12.11
CA TYR A 219 -4.15 -7.80 -11.73
C TYR A 219 -3.55 -7.08 -12.95
N GLN A 220 -3.64 -5.75 -12.99
CA GLN A 220 -2.71 -4.99 -13.83
C GLN A 220 -1.31 -5.01 -13.21
N ARG A 221 -1.27 -4.78 -11.90
CA ARG A 221 -0.09 -4.93 -11.03
C ARG A 221 -0.58 -5.52 -9.71
N SER A 222 -0.10 -6.71 -9.37
CA SER A 222 -0.42 -7.29 -8.06
C SER A 222 0.27 -6.49 -6.95
N PRO A 223 -0.24 -6.45 -5.72
CA PRO A 223 0.49 -5.83 -4.63
C PRO A 223 1.82 -6.54 -4.36
N LEU A 224 2.85 -5.77 -4.00
CA LEU A 224 4.06 -6.29 -3.41
C LEU A 224 3.82 -6.54 -1.91
N PHE A 225 3.85 -7.79 -1.49
CA PHE A 225 3.86 -8.17 -0.10
C PHE A 225 5.29 -8.26 0.42
N VAL A 226 5.59 -7.63 1.55
CA VAL A 226 6.90 -7.65 2.21
C VAL A 226 6.74 -7.84 3.71
N GLN A 227 7.60 -8.68 4.31
CA GLN A 227 7.75 -8.74 5.76
C GLN A 227 9.06 -8.08 6.17
N VAL A 228 8.96 -7.02 6.97
CA VAL A 228 10.11 -6.35 7.58
C VAL A 228 10.21 -6.78 9.03
N ARG A 229 11.39 -7.20 9.47
CA ARG A 229 11.66 -7.59 10.87
C ARG A 229 12.65 -6.64 11.52
N THR A 230 12.24 -5.99 12.59
CA THR A 230 13.13 -5.14 13.40
C THR A 230 14.07 -6.00 14.26
N PRO A 231 15.16 -5.43 14.81
CA PRO A 231 16.02 -6.13 15.77
C PRO A 231 15.30 -6.58 17.05
N SER A 232 14.19 -5.94 17.44
CA SER A 232 13.38 -6.35 18.60
C SER A 232 12.51 -7.59 18.31
N GLY A 233 12.44 -8.04 17.05
CA GLY A 233 11.59 -9.16 16.63
C GLY A 233 10.21 -8.73 16.13
N TYR A 234 9.87 -7.44 16.20
CA TYR A 234 8.65 -6.87 15.64
C TYR A 234 8.60 -7.10 14.13
N VAL A 235 7.47 -7.60 13.61
CA VAL A 235 7.29 -7.86 12.17
C VAL A 235 6.19 -6.96 11.62
N LEU A 236 6.51 -6.24 10.55
CA LEU A 236 5.56 -5.49 9.74
C LEU A 236 5.25 -6.25 8.46
N ASP A 237 3.97 -6.53 8.24
CA ASP A 237 3.42 -7.09 7.01
C ASP A 237 2.94 -5.95 6.12
N LEU A 238 3.58 -5.75 4.98
CA LEU A 238 3.34 -4.61 4.09
C LEU A 238 2.72 -5.12 2.78
N PHE A 239 1.51 -4.70 2.47
CA PHE A 239 0.91 -4.84 1.14
C PHE A 239 1.04 -3.50 0.42
N VAL A 240 2.05 -3.36 -0.44
CA VAL A 240 2.31 -2.14 -1.20
C VAL A 240 1.43 -2.11 -2.45
N MET A 241 0.57 -1.12 -2.54
CA MET A 241 -0.50 -1.00 -3.53
C MET A 241 -0.13 0.00 -4.65
N HIS A 242 -0.45 -0.36 -5.89
CA HIS A 242 -0.58 0.60 -6.99
C HIS A 242 -1.74 0.18 -7.92
N HIS A 243 -2.96 0.47 -7.48
CA HIS A 243 -4.19 0.09 -8.19
C HIS A 243 -4.29 0.69 -9.59
N LYS A 244 -5.13 0.08 -10.44
CA LYS A 244 -5.41 0.56 -11.79
C LYS A 244 -5.81 2.05 -11.83
N ALA A 245 -4.93 2.87 -12.40
CA ALA A 245 -5.18 4.28 -12.70
C ALA A 245 -6.24 4.48 -13.80
N GLY A 246 -6.86 5.67 -13.80
CA GLY A 246 -7.85 6.12 -14.77
C GLY A 246 -9.24 6.33 -14.18
N GLY A 247 -10.20 6.69 -15.01
CA GLY A 247 -11.53 7.12 -14.59
C GLY A 247 -12.45 5.99 -14.13
N LYS A 248 -13.76 6.26 -14.20
CA LYS A 248 -14.81 5.33 -13.76
C LYS A 248 -14.85 4.05 -14.60
N GLU A 249 -14.36 4.11 -15.83
CA GLU A 249 -14.25 2.98 -16.74
C GLU A 249 -13.33 1.85 -16.22
N PHE A 250 -12.47 2.16 -15.24
CA PHE A 250 -11.60 1.18 -14.58
C PHE A 250 -12.05 0.81 -13.17
N ALA A 251 -13.20 1.32 -12.71
CA ALA A 251 -13.70 1.03 -11.36
C ALA A 251 -13.94 -0.48 -11.15
N PHE A 252 -14.44 -1.20 -12.16
CA PHE A 252 -14.60 -2.66 -12.08
C PHE A 252 -13.27 -3.40 -11.83
N GLN A 253 -12.19 -3.00 -12.52
CA GLN A 253 -10.85 -3.54 -12.33
C GLN A 253 -10.36 -3.25 -10.91
N ARG A 254 -10.41 -1.98 -10.48
CA ARG A 254 -9.97 -1.59 -9.13
C ARG A 254 -10.74 -2.34 -8.03
N GLU A 255 -12.05 -2.51 -8.18
CA GLU A 255 -12.88 -3.28 -7.24
C GLU A 255 -12.44 -4.75 -7.16
N ALA A 256 -12.13 -5.39 -8.31
CA ALA A 256 -11.65 -6.77 -8.33
C ALA A 256 -10.27 -6.90 -7.68
N GLU A 257 -9.33 -6.00 -8.02
CA GLU A 257 -8.00 -5.97 -7.41
C GLU A 257 -8.06 -5.76 -5.89
N ALA A 258 -8.97 -4.89 -5.43
CA ALA A 258 -9.15 -4.62 -4.00
C ALA A 258 -9.73 -5.83 -3.25
N LEU A 259 -10.74 -6.48 -3.84
CA LEU A 259 -11.35 -7.69 -3.27
C LEU A 259 -10.37 -8.86 -3.18
N GLN A 260 -9.50 -9.04 -4.17
CA GLN A 260 -8.47 -10.06 -4.10
C GLN A 260 -7.41 -9.72 -3.03
N THR A 261 -6.97 -8.46 -2.99
CA THR A 261 -5.96 -8.03 -2.00
C THR A 261 -6.46 -8.22 -0.58
N ILE A 262 -7.69 -7.78 -0.29
CA ILE A 262 -8.25 -7.95 1.06
C ILE A 262 -8.47 -9.43 1.40
N SER A 263 -8.64 -10.32 0.42
CA SER A 263 -8.69 -11.77 0.70
C SER A 263 -7.35 -12.30 1.23
N PHE A 264 -6.21 -11.82 0.73
CA PHE A 264 -4.90 -12.17 1.27
C PHE A 264 -4.68 -11.63 2.68
N VAL A 265 -5.16 -10.42 2.96
CA VAL A 265 -5.15 -9.85 4.32
C VAL A 265 -6.00 -10.71 5.26
N LYS A 266 -7.18 -11.16 4.83
CA LYS A 266 -8.03 -12.06 5.61
C LYS A 266 -7.37 -13.41 5.87
N GLU A 267 -6.69 -13.99 4.89
CA GLU A 267 -5.89 -15.21 5.07
C GLU A 267 -4.82 -15.00 6.13
N ARG A 268 -4.09 -13.88 6.07
CA ARG A 268 -3.07 -13.55 7.06
C ARG A 268 -3.66 -13.38 8.47
N LEU A 269 -4.75 -12.64 8.61
CA LEU A 269 -5.43 -12.41 9.89
C LEU A 269 -6.11 -13.68 10.44
N ALA A 270 -6.48 -14.64 9.60
CA ALA A 270 -7.00 -15.93 10.04
C ALA A 270 -5.88 -16.79 10.68
N GLU A 271 -4.64 -16.65 10.21
CA GLU A 271 -3.48 -17.31 10.81
C GLU A 271 -2.99 -16.60 12.09
N ASP A 272 -3.07 -15.27 12.11
CA ASP A 272 -2.63 -14.43 13.23
C ASP A 272 -3.52 -13.17 13.33
N PRO A 273 -4.56 -13.19 14.19
CA PRO A 273 -5.46 -12.06 14.36
C PRO A 273 -4.80 -10.76 14.84
N ASN A 274 -3.59 -10.88 15.40
CA ASN A 274 -2.80 -9.77 15.92
C ASN A 274 -1.66 -9.38 14.95
N ALA A 275 -1.68 -9.86 13.70
CA ALA A 275 -0.65 -9.49 12.73
C ALA A 275 -0.64 -7.97 12.49
N ASN A 276 0.55 -7.39 12.45
CA ASN A 276 0.77 -5.96 12.21
C ASN A 276 0.84 -5.70 10.70
N ILE A 277 -0.32 -5.49 10.09
CA ILE A 277 -0.49 -5.39 8.64
C ILE A 277 -0.75 -3.94 8.24
N ALA A 278 0.05 -3.42 7.32
CA ALA A 278 -0.23 -2.19 6.59
C ALA A 278 -0.58 -2.52 5.14
N VAL A 279 -1.72 -2.04 4.66
CA VAL A 279 -2.07 -1.98 3.23
C VAL A 279 -1.94 -0.52 2.81
N LEU A 280 -0.90 -0.20 2.03
CA LEU A 280 -0.49 1.18 1.79
C LEU A 280 0.03 1.39 0.37
N GLY A 281 -0.09 2.61 -0.14
CA GLY A 281 0.30 2.93 -1.52
C GLY A 281 -0.69 3.85 -2.22
N ASP A 282 -0.64 3.84 -3.55
CA ASP A 282 -1.57 4.54 -4.42
C ASP A 282 -2.74 3.62 -4.80
N PHE A 283 -3.93 3.97 -4.33
CA PHE A 283 -5.15 3.20 -4.58
C PHE A 283 -5.91 3.68 -5.81
N ASN A 284 -5.47 4.79 -6.44
CA ASN A 284 -6.10 5.42 -7.59
C ASN A 284 -7.62 5.62 -7.44
N GLY A 285 -8.09 5.72 -6.19
CA GLY A 285 -9.48 5.74 -5.82
C GLY A 285 -9.70 6.70 -4.66
N SER A 286 -10.77 7.47 -4.73
CA SER A 286 -11.19 8.40 -3.68
C SER A 286 -11.82 7.67 -2.48
N PRO A 287 -11.93 8.32 -1.30
CA PRO A 287 -12.52 7.69 -0.11
C PRO A 287 -13.97 7.21 -0.30
N SER A 288 -14.68 7.76 -1.29
CA SER A 288 -16.06 7.38 -1.60
C SER A 288 -16.19 6.12 -2.46
N GLU A 289 -15.13 5.73 -3.19
CA GLU A 289 -15.15 4.62 -4.14
C GLU A 289 -15.19 3.25 -3.46
N LYS A 290 -15.88 2.29 -4.09
CA LYS A 290 -16.02 0.92 -3.58
C LYS A 290 -14.67 0.23 -3.43
N SER A 291 -13.76 0.40 -4.38
CA SER A 291 -12.41 -0.17 -4.31
C SER A 291 -11.62 0.27 -3.09
N VAL A 292 -11.92 1.44 -2.51
CA VAL A 292 -11.30 1.92 -1.26
C VAL A 292 -12.09 1.45 -0.04
N LYS A 293 -13.43 1.52 -0.10
CA LYS A 293 -14.31 1.14 1.02
C LYS A 293 -14.18 -0.33 1.43
N VAL A 294 -13.82 -1.22 0.50
CA VAL A 294 -13.60 -2.64 0.78
C VAL A 294 -12.61 -2.86 1.93
N TYR A 295 -11.55 -2.05 2.02
CA TYR A 295 -10.54 -2.19 3.07
C TYR A 295 -11.06 -1.82 4.47
N LEU A 296 -12.07 -0.95 4.55
CA LEU A 296 -12.67 -0.49 5.81
C LEU A 296 -13.88 -1.33 6.23
N ASP A 297 -14.38 -2.21 5.35
CA ASP A 297 -15.57 -3.00 5.60
C ASP A 297 -15.31 -4.06 6.68
N PRO A 298 -16.08 -4.10 7.79
CA PRO A 298 -15.95 -5.13 8.82
C PRO A 298 -16.10 -6.55 8.29
N GLY A 299 -16.89 -6.78 7.22
CA GLY A 299 -17.01 -8.08 6.56
C GLY A 299 -15.75 -8.54 5.83
N HIS A 300 -14.82 -7.60 5.60
CA HIS A 300 -13.52 -7.84 4.99
C HIS A 300 -12.34 -7.66 5.95
N GLY A 301 -12.60 -7.60 7.26
CA GLY A 301 -11.57 -7.48 8.30
C GLY A 301 -11.51 -6.10 8.97
N GLY A 302 -12.17 -5.08 8.39
CA GLY A 302 -12.37 -3.77 9.02
C GLY A 302 -11.07 -3.05 9.35
N LEU A 303 -10.20 -2.82 8.35
CA LEU A 303 -8.94 -2.11 8.58
C LEU A 303 -9.21 -0.66 9.00
N HIS A 304 -8.25 -0.10 9.73
CA HIS A 304 -8.30 1.26 10.25
C HIS A 304 -7.48 2.20 9.36
N ASN A 305 -8.01 3.38 9.04
CA ASN A 305 -7.28 4.37 8.26
C ASN A 305 -6.32 5.18 9.16
N ALA A 306 -5.03 5.23 8.82
CA ALA A 306 -4.02 6.04 9.49
C ALA A 306 -4.41 7.53 9.61
N TRP A 307 -5.27 8.01 8.71
CA TRP A 307 -5.95 9.30 8.80
C TRP A 307 -6.54 9.61 10.20
N GLU A 308 -7.05 8.61 10.90
CA GLU A 308 -7.65 8.83 12.23
C GLU A 308 -6.61 9.19 13.30
N LYS A 309 -5.34 8.88 13.04
CA LYS A 309 -4.15 9.22 13.84
C LYS A 309 -3.47 10.51 13.37
N ARG A 310 -4.13 11.32 12.52
CA ARG A 310 -3.56 12.56 11.95
C ARG A 310 -3.06 13.54 13.01
N PHE A 311 -1.94 14.18 12.70
CA PHE A 311 -1.21 15.06 13.63
C PHE A 311 -2.04 16.22 14.19
N ASP A 312 -3.00 16.72 13.40
CA ASP A 312 -3.93 17.75 13.84
C ASP A 312 -5.26 17.67 13.07
N ARG A 313 -6.34 17.34 13.79
CA ARG A 313 -7.68 17.19 13.20
C ARG A 313 -8.28 18.50 12.69
N ASN A 314 -7.75 19.64 13.10
CA ASN A 314 -8.26 20.97 12.76
C ASN A 314 -7.59 21.58 11.53
N GLN A 315 -6.56 20.93 10.98
CA GLN A 315 -5.90 21.40 9.77
C GLN A 315 -6.83 21.34 8.56
N PRO A 316 -6.68 22.26 7.59
CA PRO A 316 -7.52 22.28 6.41
C PRO A 316 -7.30 21.01 5.59
N ARG A 317 -8.32 20.64 4.81
CA ARG A 317 -8.33 19.46 3.92
C ARG A 317 -7.08 19.39 3.03
N ASP A 318 -6.55 20.52 2.60
CA ASP A 318 -5.38 20.57 1.71
C ASP A 318 -4.09 20.07 2.38
N SER A 319 -3.99 20.09 3.71
CA SER A 319 -2.85 19.54 4.49
C SER A 319 -2.68 18.02 4.38
N TYR A 320 -3.57 17.40 3.62
CA TYR A 320 -3.93 16.00 3.69
C TYR A 320 -4.32 15.43 2.32
N VAL A 321 -4.31 16.27 1.29
CA VAL A 321 -4.40 15.86 -0.10
C VAL A 321 -3.10 15.18 -0.49
N THR A 322 -3.21 14.03 -1.15
CA THR A 322 -2.05 13.19 -1.47
C THR A 322 -1.58 13.32 -2.92
N HIS A 323 -2.34 14.03 -3.77
CA HIS A 323 -2.05 14.15 -5.20
C HIS A 323 -2.24 15.58 -5.71
N ALA A 324 -1.41 16.02 -6.66
CA ALA A 324 -1.38 17.38 -7.23
C ALA A 324 -2.71 17.81 -7.87
N SER A 325 -3.56 16.85 -8.24
CA SER A 325 -4.92 17.09 -8.73
C SER A 325 -5.94 17.44 -7.63
N GLY A 326 -5.56 17.51 -6.36
CA GLY A 326 -6.49 17.76 -5.25
C GLY A 326 -7.21 16.53 -4.69
N ARG A 327 -6.82 15.33 -5.14
CA ARG A 327 -7.41 14.06 -4.70
C ARG A 327 -6.64 13.47 -3.52
N VAL A 328 -7.36 12.72 -2.68
CA VAL A 328 -6.78 11.80 -1.69
C VAL A 328 -6.95 10.42 -2.30
N ILE A 329 -5.85 9.83 -2.75
CA ILE A 329 -5.83 8.50 -3.40
C ILE A 329 -4.73 7.59 -2.83
N ASP A 330 -3.89 8.12 -1.96
CA ASP A 330 -2.83 7.39 -1.29
C ASP A 330 -3.21 7.19 0.18
N TYR A 331 -3.01 5.98 0.69
CA TYR A 331 -3.49 5.62 2.03
C TYR A 331 -2.49 4.73 2.77
N ILE A 332 -2.64 4.67 4.10
CA ILE A 332 -2.18 3.57 4.95
C ILE A 332 -3.42 3.04 5.69
N PHE A 333 -3.82 1.82 5.36
CA PHE A 333 -4.80 1.06 6.13
C PHE A 333 -4.07 0.07 7.03
N MET A 334 -4.50 -0.05 8.27
CA MET A 334 -3.83 -0.81 9.32
C MET A 334 -4.76 -1.89 9.84
N SER A 335 -4.24 -3.10 10.05
CA SER A 335 -4.93 -4.07 10.91
C SER A 335 -5.11 -3.50 12.32
N LYS A 336 -5.96 -4.14 13.12
CA LYS A 336 -6.11 -3.77 14.52
C LYS A 336 -4.78 -3.82 15.28
N GLY A 337 -3.98 -4.88 15.10
CA GLY A 337 -2.66 -5.00 15.75
C GLY A 337 -1.75 -3.81 15.44
N LEU A 338 -1.65 -3.43 14.16
CA LEU A 338 -0.83 -2.28 13.77
C LEU A 338 -1.41 -0.94 14.26
N GLU A 339 -2.74 -0.79 14.33
CA GLU A 339 -3.38 0.43 14.80
C GLU A 339 -3.16 0.68 16.30
N GLU A 340 -3.07 -0.38 17.10
CA GLU A 340 -2.75 -0.31 18.53
C GLU A 340 -1.30 0.20 18.75
N ASP A 341 -0.38 -0.15 17.85
CA ASP A 341 1.00 0.34 17.85
C ASP A 341 1.16 1.74 17.22
N ALA A 342 0.13 2.19 16.49
CA ALA A 342 0.16 3.43 15.74
C ALA A 342 0.06 4.63 16.67
N VAL A 343 1.05 5.51 16.56
CA VAL A 343 1.18 6.64 17.46
C VAL A 343 0.13 7.69 17.14
N ASP A 344 -0.71 8.01 18.13
CA ASP A 344 -1.70 9.08 18.01
C ASP A 344 -1.05 10.42 17.65
N ARG A 345 -1.70 11.16 16.75
CA ARG A 345 -1.23 12.47 16.25
C ARG A 345 0.13 12.39 15.54
N SER A 346 0.43 11.28 14.87
CA SER A 346 1.66 11.11 14.10
C SER A 346 1.42 11.03 12.59
N PHE A 347 0.22 10.70 12.10
CA PHE A 347 -0.01 10.63 10.66
C PHE A 347 0.06 12.02 10.01
N PHE A 348 0.81 12.15 8.93
CA PHE A 348 0.88 13.39 8.13
C PHE A 348 1.10 13.07 6.64
N VAL A 349 0.70 14.04 5.80
CA VAL A 349 1.06 14.09 4.39
C VAL A 349 2.05 15.25 4.23
N MET A 350 3.25 14.98 3.73
CA MET A 350 4.29 15.99 3.55
C MET A 350 4.16 16.64 2.18
N ALA A 351 4.30 17.96 2.14
CA ALA A 351 4.28 18.68 0.89
C ALA A 351 5.56 18.51 0.09
N THR A 352 5.38 18.53 -1.23
CA THR A 352 6.44 18.75 -2.21
C THR A 352 6.06 19.95 -3.08
N PHE A 353 7.01 20.45 -3.86
CA PHE A 353 6.79 21.60 -4.74
C PHE A 353 5.65 21.32 -5.75
N ASP A 354 4.63 22.19 -5.77
CA ASP A 354 3.58 22.21 -6.79
C ASP A 354 3.94 23.28 -7.83
N PRO A 355 4.13 22.90 -9.11
CA PRO A 355 4.53 23.81 -10.18
C PRO A 355 3.42 24.74 -10.68
N GLY A 356 2.19 24.61 -10.17
CA GLY A 356 1.09 25.51 -10.50
C GLY A 356 0.46 25.26 -11.88
N SER A 357 -0.41 26.18 -12.32
CA SER A 357 -1.16 26.05 -13.59
C SER A 357 -0.35 26.46 -14.82
N GLY A 358 0.84 27.05 -14.62
CA GLY A 358 1.71 27.49 -15.72
C GLY A 358 2.49 26.36 -16.39
N TRP A 359 2.59 25.20 -15.73
CA TRP A 359 3.31 24.03 -16.23
C TRP A 359 2.34 23.00 -16.84
N ASN A 360 2.61 22.58 -18.08
CA ASN A 360 1.92 21.48 -18.73
C ASN A 360 2.79 20.22 -18.72
N TRP A 361 2.53 19.32 -17.78
CA TRP A 361 3.26 18.06 -17.62
C TRP A 361 3.32 17.17 -18.87
N LYS A 362 2.45 17.37 -19.86
CA LYS A 362 2.45 16.60 -21.11
C LYS A 362 3.44 17.10 -22.15
N THR A 363 3.80 18.37 -22.11
CA THR A 363 4.56 19.04 -23.18
C THR A 363 5.81 19.73 -22.67
N ASP A 364 5.84 20.10 -21.40
CA ASP A 364 6.88 20.92 -20.82
C ASP A 364 7.79 20.03 -19.96
N PRO A 365 9.11 20.24 -19.97
CA PRO A 365 10.00 19.54 -19.06
C PRO A 365 9.62 19.82 -17.60
N PRO A 366 9.85 18.87 -16.68
CA PRO A 366 9.57 19.08 -15.26
C PRO A 366 10.42 20.24 -14.71
N PRO A 367 9.84 21.17 -13.93
CA PRO A 367 10.60 22.23 -13.27
C PRO A 367 11.64 21.65 -12.32
N GLU A 368 12.72 22.40 -12.07
CA GLU A 368 13.89 21.92 -11.32
C GLU A 368 13.56 21.35 -9.93
N ARG A 369 12.57 21.92 -9.22
CA ARG A 369 12.15 21.49 -7.87
C ARG A 369 11.05 20.44 -7.85
N TYR A 370 10.55 20.02 -9.01
CA TYR A 370 9.48 19.04 -9.10
C TYR A 370 9.99 17.65 -8.76
N ALA A 371 9.34 16.99 -7.80
CA ALA A 371 9.68 15.64 -7.37
C ALA A 371 8.69 14.62 -7.93
N SER A 372 7.44 14.69 -7.47
CA SER A 372 6.32 13.83 -7.90
C SER A 372 4.99 14.58 -7.81
N ASP A 373 4.01 14.21 -8.63
CA ASP A 373 2.63 14.66 -8.50
C ASP A 373 1.92 14.06 -7.27
N HIS A 374 2.46 13.01 -6.68
CA HIS A 374 2.03 12.49 -5.37
C HIS A 374 2.74 13.21 -4.20
N ARG A 375 2.17 13.08 -3.01
CA ARG A 375 2.69 13.60 -1.75
C ARG A 375 3.01 12.44 -0.82
N PRO A 376 4.24 12.37 -0.28
CA PRO A 376 4.59 11.31 0.65
C PRO A 376 3.75 11.42 1.92
N LEU A 377 3.31 10.28 2.44
CA LEU A 377 2.54 10.19 3.67
C LEU A 377 3.20 9.21 4.63
N ALA A 378 3.14 9.50 5.92
CA ALA A 378 3.82 8.72 6.94
C ALA A 378 3.03 8.66 8.24
N ILE A 379 3.31 7.62 9.03
CA ILE A 379 2.85 7.43 10.40
C ILE A 379 3.99 6.89 11.25
N ASP A 380 4.04 7.30 12.52
CA ASP A 380 4.99 6.74 13.49
C ASP A 380 4.31 5.58 14.23
N LEU A 381 5.07 4.53 14.51
CA LEU A 381 4.67 3.30 15.18
C LEU A 381 5.59 3.10 16.38
N VAL A 382 5.06 2.63 17.50
CA VAL A 382 5.89 2.12 18.59
C VAL A 382 6.08 0.63 18.32
N PRO A 383 7.28 0.16 17.94
CA PRO A 383 7.56 -1.27 17.85
C PRO A 383 7.71 -1.84 19.27
N ASP A 384 6.69 -1.67 20.09
CA ASP A 384 6.50 -2.38 21.34
C ASP A 384 5.75 -3.65 20.98
N ASP A 385 6.24 -4.78 21.47
CA ASP A 385 5.30 -5.83 21.82
C ASP A 385 4.93 -5.48 23.27
N PRO A 386 3.81 -4.76 23.52
CA PRO A 386 3.49 -4.37 24.89
C PRO A 386 3.39 -5.64 25.70
N ALA A 387 4.35 -5.80 26.62
CA ALA A 387 4.59 -7.00 27.39
C ALA A 387 3.29 -7.78 27.71
N GLY A 388 3.09 -8.90 27.02
CA GLY A 388 2.26 -10.01 27.53
C GLY A 388 0.82 -10.17 27.04
N ASN A 389 0.36 -9.51 25.97
CA ASN A 389 -0.99 -9.81 25.43
C ASN A 389 -1.03 -10.81 24.27
N HIS A 390 0.12 -11.26 23.77
CA HIS A 390 0.18 -12.47 22.96
C HIS A 390 0.28 -13.68 23.89
N PRO A 391 -0.66 -14.64 23.84
CA PRO A 391 -0.57 -15.87 24.65
C PRO A 391 0.71 -16.68 24.41
N ASP A 392 1.46 -16.37 23.34
CA ASP A 392 2.69 -17.05 22.91
C ASP A 392 3.99 -16.22 23.12
N GLY A 393 3.95 -15.05 23.78
CA GLY A 393 5.18 -14.29 24.09
C GLY A 393 5.78 -13.45 22.96
N GLY A 394 4.94 -12.81 22.13
CA GLY A 394 5.30 -11.52 21.55
C GLY A 394 5.92 -11.45 20.16
N VAL A 395 5.99 -12.57 19.45
CA VAL A 395 6.55 -12.58 18.08
C VAL A 395 5.44 -12.82 17.08
N THR A 396 5.10 -11.78 16.30
CA THR A 396 4.25 -11.92 15.11
C THR A 396 4.85 -12.98 14.18
N LYS A 397 4.05 -13.98 13.81
CA LYS A 397 4.53 -15.11 12.99
C LYS A 397 4.86 -14.64 11.58
N LEU A 398 5.94 -15.17 10.98
CA LEU A 398 6.19 -14.93 9.54
C LEU A 398 5.15 -15.68 8.71
N TRP A 399 4.71 -15.06 7.62
CA TRP A 399 3.63 -15.56 6.79
C TRP A 399 4.17 -16.19 5.51
N GLY A 400 3.63 -17.35 5.15
CA GLY A 400 4.01 -18.04 3.91
C GLY A 400 5.41 -18.66 3.92
N LEU A 401 6.17 -18.54 5.01
CA LEU A 401 7.43 -19.27 5.19
C LEU A 401 7.17 -20.59 5.90
N LYS A 402 7.57 -21.71 5.28
CA LYS A 402 7.62 -22.99 5.99
C LYS A 402 8.63 -22.86 7.13
N ALA A 403 8.25 -23.31 8.33
CA ALA A 403 9.21 -23.46 9.42
C ALA A 403 10.39 -24.31 8.91
N PRO A 404 11.64 -23.95 9.22
CA PRO A 404 12.76 -24.82 8.90
C PRO A 404 12.45 -26.21 9.49
N ALA A 405 12.60 -27.25 8.68
CA ALA A 405 12.36 -28.62 9.13
C ALA A 405 13.19 -28.83 10.39
N ALA A 406 12.52 -29.01 11.53
CA ALA A 406 13.19 -29.30 12.78
C ALA A 406 14.10 -30.51 12.53
N ALA A 407 15.41 -30.33 12.71
CA ALA A 407 16.33 -31.45 12.71
C ALA A 407 15.83 -32.43 13.78
N ALA A 408 15.27 -33.54 13.32
CA ALA A 408 14.75 -34.58 14.17
C ALA A 408 15.93 -35.26 14.88
N ASN A 409 16.40 -34.66 15.97
CA ASN A 409 17.21 -35.37 16.95
C ASN A 409 16.29 -36.29 17.75
N GLY A 410 15.97 -37.42 17.14
CA GLY A 410 15.43 -38.58 17.85
C GLY A 410 16.51 -39.18 18.73
N ALA A 411 16.63 -38.72 19.97
CA ALA A 411 17.35 -39.45 21.00
C ALA A 411 16.40 -40.50 21.60
N LYS A 412 16.38 -41.70 21.02
CA LYS A 412 16.01 -42.92 21.75
C LYS A 412 17.30 -43.51 22.33
N GLY A 413 17.29 -43.74 23.64
CA GLY A 413 18.41 -44.34 24.35
C GLY A 413 18.70 -45.77 23.90
N ALA A 414 19.98 -46.13 24.00
CA ALA A 414 20.47 -47.49 24.21
C ALA A 414 21.86 -47.40 24.86
N ASP A 415 22.06 -48.26 25.84
CA ASP A 415 23.22 -48.36 26.73
C ASP A 415 24.55 -48.72 26.04
N GLY A 416 25.64 -48.27 26.68
CA GLY A 416 26.86 -49.07 26.90
C GLY A 416 27.93 -49.15 25.82
N ALA A 417 29.07 -48.49 26.04
CA ALA A 417 30.42 -49.12 26.15
C ALA A 417 31.54 -48.07 26.12
N ASN A 418 32.64 -48.40 26.80
CA ASN A 418 33.79 -47.56 27.17
C ASN A 418 34.76 -47.20 26.02
N GLY A 419 35.22 -45.93 26.04
CA GLY A 419 36.63 -45.48 25.87
C GLY A 419 37.19 -45.24 24.45
N PRO A 420 38.33 -44.51 24.30
CA PRO A 420 38.92 -43.47 25.16
C PRO A 420 39.05 -42.10 24.45
N GLU A 421 39.37 -41.09 25.26
CA GLU A 421 39.59 -39.68 24.90
C GLU A 421 40.62 -39.47 23.77
N SER A 422 40.32 -38.53 22.87
CA SER A 422 41.31 -37.82 22.06
C SER A 422 41.06 -36.31 22.15
N LYS A 423 42.14 -35.57 22.44
CA LYS A 423 42.21 -34.11 22.64
C LYS A 423 41.77 -33.34 21.38
N PRO A 424 41.22 -32.11 21.53
CA PRO A 424 40.97 -31.24 20.38
C PRO A 424 42.27 -30.58 19.90
N GLU A 425 42.52 -30.64 18.59
CA GLU A 425 43.53 -29.86 17.88
C GLU A 425 43.18 -28.35 17.90
N SER A 426 44.23 -27.53 18.00
CA SER A 426 44.17 -26.07 17.97
C SER A 426 43.88 -25.54 16.55
N PRO A 427 43.26 -24.35 16.40
CA PRO A 427 42.95 -23.78 15.09
C PRO A 427 44.21 -23.23 14.38
N PRO A 428 44.22 -23.18 13.04
CA PRO A 428 45.37 -22.70 12.28
C PRO A 428 45.53 -21.17 12.33
N ALA A 429 46.79 -20.72 12.27
CA ALA A 429 47.19 -19.31 12.28
C ALA A 429 46.80 -18.56 10.98
N PRO A 430 46.59 -17.23 11.04
CA PRO A 430 46.18 -16.43 9.88
C PRO A 430 47.34 -16.14 8.91
N SER A 431 47.03 -16.18 7.61
CA SER A 431 47.93 -15.82 6.51
C SER A 431 48.33 -14.34 6.51
N PRO A 432 49.54 -13.97 6.04
CA PRO A 432 50.07 -12.60 6.12
C PRO A 432 49.51 -11.66 5.04
N LYS A 433 49.42 -10.37 5.38
CA LYS A 433 49.07 -9.26 4.46
C LYS A 433 50.22 -8.96 3.48
N PRO A 434 49.93 -8.52 2.25
CA PRO A 434 50.96 -8.18 1.26
C PRO A 434 51.48 -6.76 1.49
N GLY A 435 52.82 -6.61 1.50
CA GLY A 435 53.49 -5.31 1.39
C GLY A 435 54.50 -5.04 2.49
N GLU A 436 55.66 -5.70 2.44
CA GLU A 436 56.92 -5.14 2.93
C GLU A 436 58.09 -5.95 2.33
N SER A 437 59.04 -5.24 1.71
CA SER A 437 60.23 -5.84 1.10
C SER A 437 61.28 -6.15 2.18
N PRO A 438 62.01 -7.27 2.10
CA PRO A 438 63.03 -7.61 3.10
C PRO A 438 64.34 -6.83 2.88
N PRO A 439 65.07 -6.46 3.94
CA PRO A 439 66.37 -5.80 3.81
C PRO A 439 67.50 -6.79 3.48
N ALA A 440 68.48 -6.30 2.72
CA ALA A 440 69.65 -7.05 2.26
C ALA A 440 70.64 -7.40 3.41
N PRO A 441 71.39 -8.52 3.29
CA PRO A 441 72.29 -8.99 4.34
C PRO A 441 73.62 -8.23 4.34
N THR A 442 74.04 -7.78 5.52
CA THR A 442 75.40 -7.31 5.78
C THR A 442 76.28 -8.50 6.18
N SER A 443 77.32 -8.75 5.39
CA SER A 443 78.44 -9.63 5.78
C SER A 443 79.51 -8.79 6.47
N SER A 444 80.12 -9.34 7.51
CA SER A 444 81.25 -8.71 8.20
C SER A 444 82.47 -9.63 8.20
N ARG A 445 83.63 -8.98 7.99
CA ARG A 445 85.05 -9.36 8.21
C ARG A 445 85.87 -9.84 7.01
N PRO A 446 87.19 -9.59 7.01
CA PRO A 446 87.97 -8.62 7.80
C PRO A 446 88.16 -7.28 7.09
#